data_AF-A0A926SX45-F1
#
_entry.id   AF-A0A926SX45-F1
#
_cell.length_a   1.000
_cell.length_b   1.000
_cell.length_c   1.000
_cell.angle_alpha   90.00
_cell.angle_beta   90.00
_cell.angle_gamma   90.00
#
_symmetry.space_group_name_H-M   'P 1'
#
loop_
_entity.id
_entity.type
_entity.pdbx_description
1 polymer ?
#
loop_
_entity_poly.entity_id
_entity_poly.type
_entity_poly.pdbx_seq_one_letter_code
_entity_poly.pdbx_strand_id
1 'polypeptide(L)'
;MLLRRVSVLAALMVALGSAVAVAKPNFDFSQTVAQNQPGQGRGERGKNWMTQQLGLNAQQVQDIQAIQEKYKPQMQPIMENLRQAKQEMRQLKTNNASADQIAQQQQKMQGLKKQMQDIKSASMSEIRAKLTTEQQAKFDEMKQNRQANRRNYTGKNRGQQSPAAPTQSL
;
A
#
# COMPACT_ATOMS: atom_id res chain seq x y z
N MET A 1 -43.02 -29.72 19.29
CA MET A 1 -43.53 -30.82 18.41
C MET A 1 -43.70 -30.23 17.01
N LEU A 2 -42.68 -30.33 16.16
CA LEU A 2 -42.49 -31.40 15.16
C LEU A 2 -43.61 -31.46 14.12
N LEU A 3 -43.41 -30.76 12.99
CA LEU A 3 -43.86 -31.25 11.69
C LEU A 3 -42.70 -31.08 10.69
N ARG A 4 -41.92 -32.15 10.58
CA ARG A 4 -41.12 -32.49 9.41
C ARG A 4 -42.04 -33.18 8.40
N ARG A 5 -41.80 -32.96 7.10
CA ARG A 5 -41.83 -33.91 5.96
C ARG A 5 -41.97 -33.10 4.66
N VAL A 6 -41.48 -33.46 3.48
CA VAL A 6 -40.49 -34.42 2.94
C VAL A 6 -40.36 -33.98 1.45
N SER A 7 -39.14 -34.09 0.92
CA SER A 7 -38.67 -34.25 -0.47
C SER A 7 -39.61 -34.09 -1.67
N VAL A 8 -39.09 -33.51 -2.77
CA VAL A 8 -38.99 -34.20 -4.09
C VAL A 8 -37.80 -33.66 -4.89
N LEU A 9 -36.94 -34.59 -5.32
CA LEU A 9 -35.94 -34.46 -6.37
C LEU A 9 -36.57 -34.12 -7.72
N ALA A 10 -36.03 -33.13 -8.43
CA ALA A 10 -36.15 -33.07 -9.88
C ALA A 10 -34.78 -32.74 -10.48
N ALA A 11 -34.02 -33.80 -10.76
CA ALA A 11 -32.90 -33.74 -11.68
C ALA A 11 -33.47 -33.58 -13.10
N LEU A 12 -33.17 -32.47 -13.75
CA LEU A 12 -33.45 -32.28 -15.18
C LEU A 12 -32.14 -31.89 -15.87
N MET A 13 -31.43 -32.94 -16.27
CA MET A 13 -30.36 -32.87 -17.26
C MET A 13 -30.98 -32.47 -18.60
N VAL A 14 -30.68 -31.27 -19.06
CA VAL A 14 -30.79 -30.93 -20.49
C VAL A 14 -29.39 -30.65 -20.99
N ALA A 15 -28.80 -31.68 -21.60
CA ALA A 15 -27.65 -31.52 -22.47
C ALA A 15 -28.16 -30.97 -23.81
N LEU A 16 -27.80 -29.73 -24.12
CA LEU A 16 -27.89 -29.17 -25.47
C LEU A 16 -26.50 -28.70 -25.86
N GLY A 17 -25.87 -29.49 -26.74
CA GLY A 17 -24.61 -29.17 -27.35
C GLY A 17 -24.75 -28.04 -28.37
N SER A 18 -23.75 -27.17 -28.39
CA SER A 18 -23.35 -26.46 -29.60
C SER A 18 -21.82 -26.41 -29.60
N ALA A 19 -21.22 -27.24 -30.44
CA ALA A 19 -19.81 -27.11 -30.76
C ALA A 19 -19.65 -25.81 -31.56
N VAL A 20 -19.17 -24.75 -30.92
CA VAL A 20 -18.81 -23.53 -31.61
C VAL A 20 -17.46 -23.79 -32.31
N ALA A 21 -17.47 -23.97 -33.62
CA ALA A 21 -16.25 -23.93 -34.41
C ALA A 21 -15.73 -22.48 -34.38
N VAL A 22 -14.79 -22.20 -33.48
CA VAL A 22 -14.09 -20.92 -33.43
C VAL A 22 -13.11 -20.88 -34.61
N ALA A 23 -13.51 -20.24 -35.70
CA ALA A 23 -12.60 -19.82 -36.75
C ALA A 23 -11.54 -18.91 -36.12
N LYS A 24 -10.26 -19.23 -36.29
CA LYS A 24 -9.13 -18.36 -35.91
C LYS A 24 -8.95 -17.34 -37.02
N PRO A 25 -9.32 -16.06 -36.84
CA PRO A 25 -8.85 -15.05 -37.77
C PRO A 25 -7.37 -14.81 -37.50
N ASN A 26 -6.52 -15.10 -38.48
CA ASN A 26 -5.14 -14.63 -38.50
C ASN A 26 -5.18 -13.13 -38.80
N PHE A 27 -5.42 -12.33 -37.76
CA PHE A 27 -5.12 -10.91 -37.79
C PHE A 27 -3.65 -10.74 -37.42
N ASP A 28 -2.81 -10.55 -38.45
CA ASP A 28 -1.45 -10.03 -38.30
C ASP A 28 -1.52 -8.55 -37.86
N PHE A 29 -1.88 -8.34 -36.60
CA PHE A 29 -1.49 -7.14 -35.89
C PHE A 29 -0.09 -7.39 -35.35
N SER A 30 0.92 -6.99 -36.13
CA SER A 30 2.21 -6.59 -35.56
C SER A 30 2.02 -5.30 -34.75
N GLN A 31 1.25 -5.42 -33.68
CA GLN A 31 1.19 -4.44 -32.62
C GLN A 31 2.40 -4.76 -31.76
N THR A 32 3.44 -3.94 -31.90
CA THR A 32 4.53 -3.83 -30.94
C THR A 32 3.92 -3.34 -29.63
N VAL A 33 3.24 -4.24 -28.93
CA VAL A 33 2.90 -4.08 -27.53
C VAL A 33 4.26 -4.17 -26.83
N ALA A 34 4.82 -3.01 -26.51
CA ALA A 34 5.86 -2.92 -25.51
C ALA A 34 5.35 -3.72 -24.30
N GLN A 35 5.93 -4.91 -24.13
CA GLN A 35 5.62 -5.81 -23.04
C GLN A 35 6.05 -5.09 -21.78
N ASN A 36 5.15 -4.29 -21.21
CA ASN A 36 5.22 -3.92 -19.81
C ASN A 36 5.15 -5.25 -19.06
N GLN A 37 6.34 -5.81 -18.78
CA GLN A 37 6.48 -6.89 -17.82
C GLN A 37 5.66 -6.48 -16.60
N PRO A 38 4.74 -7.33 -16.11
CA PRO A 38 4.06 -7.08 -14.86
C PRO A 38 5.18 -6.89 -13.85
N GLY A 39 5.37 -5.64 -13.39
CA GLY A 39 6.49 -5.29 -12.55
C GLY A 39 6.45 -6.21 -11.34
N GLN A 40 7.40 -7.14 -11.27
CA GLN A 40 7.57 -8.04 -10.13
C GLN A 40 7.47 -7.21 -8.85
N GLY A 41 6.44 -7.54 -8.08
CA GLY A 41 5.84 -6.66 -7.11
C GLY A 41 6.86 -6.05 -6.17
N ARG A 42 6.84 -4.72 -6.04
CA ARG A 42 7.44 -4.05 -4.88
C ARG A 42 6.89 -4.59 -3.54
N GLY A 43 5.76 -5.32 -3.56
CA GLY A 43 5.16 -5.98 -2.41
C GLY A 43 5.90 -7.23 -1.90
N GLU A 44 6.44 -8.08 -2.77
CA GLU A 44 7.14 -9.31 -2.34
C GLU A 44 8.54 -9.01 -1.81
N ARG A 45 9.29 -8.13 -2.49
CA ARG A 45 10.62 -7.67 -2.02
C ARG A 45 10.54 -6.98 -0.64
N GLY A 46 9.41 -6.33 -0.35
CA GLY A 46 9.14 -5.60 0.89
C GLY A 46 8.62 -6.45 2.06
N LYS A 47 8.17 -7.69 1.84
CA LYS A 47 7.82 -8.61 2.93
C LYS A 47 9.02 -9.47 3.35
N ASN A 48 9.88 -9.80 2.40
CA ASN A 48 11.01 -10.70 2.63
C ASN A 48 12.24 -10.02 3.27
N TRP A 49 12.36 -8.69 3.22
CA TRP A 49 13.54 -8.02 3.81
C TRP A 49 13.58 -8.16 5.33
N MET A 50 12.45 -8.03 6.04
CA MET A 50 12.44 -8.09 7.50
C MET A 50 12.70 -9.52 7.99
N THR A 51 12.11 -10.51 7.32
CA THR A 51 12.26 -11.93 7.67
C THR A 51 13.70 -12.40 7.50
N GLN A 52 14.35 -12.03 6.39
CA GLN A 52 15.75 -12.37 6.13
C GLN A 52 16.71 -11.62 7.06
N GLN A 53 16.47 -10.34 7.33
CA GLN A 53 17.36 -9.55 8.18
C GLN A 53 17.29 -9.96 9.65
N LEU A 54 16.13 -10.36 10.16
CA LEU A 54 15.96 -10.75 11.56
C LEU A 54 16.19 -12.26 11.82
N GLY A 55 16.40 -13.07 10.78
CA GLY A 55 16.53 -14.53 10.94
C GLY A 55 15.30 -15.14 11.60
N LEU A 56 14.11 -14.74 11.14
CA LEU A 56 12.84 -15.19 11.75
C LEU A 56 12.61 -16.68 11.47
N ASN A 57 12.18 -17.43 12.48
CA ASN A 57 11.72 -18.81 12.29
C ASN A 57 10.31 -18.86 11.67
N ALA A 58 9.89 -20.04 11.21
CA ALA A 58 8.60 -20.22 10.52
C ALA A 58 7.40 -19.75 11.37
N GLN A 59 7.40 -20.03 12.67
CA GLN A 59 6.33 -19.60 13.57
C GLN A 59 6.27 -18.07 13.70
N GLN A 60 7.42 -17.42 13.88
CA GLN A 60 7.50 -15.95 13.95
C GLN A 60 7.02 -15.29 12.66
N VAL A 61 7.33 -15.89 11.51
CA VAL A 61 6.84 -15.41 10.21
C VAL A 61 5.32 -15.49 10.13
N GLN A 62 4.72 -16.61 10.54
CA GLN A 62 3.26 -16.78 10.57
C GLN A 62 2.60 -15.78 11.53
N ASP A 63 3.12 -15.64 12.75
CA ASP A 63 2.63 -14.67 13.74
C ASP A 63 2.66 -13.24 13.20
N ILE A 64 3.75 -12.84 12.53
CA ILE A 64 3.88 -11.50 11.95
C ILE A 64 2.93 -11.31 10.77
N GLN A 65 2.70 -12.33 9.95
CA GLN A 65 1.72 -12.28 8.87
C GLN A 65 0.31 -12.07 9.42
N ALA A 66 -0.08 -12.82 10.45
CA ALA A 66 -1.38 -12.65 11.11
C ALA A 66 -1.56 -11.24 11.69
N ILE A 67 -0.50 -10.68 12.32
CA ILE A 67 -0.52 -9.28 12.79
C ILE A 67 -0.70 -8.32 11.62
N GLN A 68 0.00 -8.51 10.49
CA GLN A 68 -0.16 -7.64 9.32
C GLN A 68 -1.58 -7.70 8.74
N GLU A 69 -2.17 -8.90 8.69
CA GLU A 69 -3.54 -9.11 8.20
C GLU A 69 -4.58 -8.48 9.11
N LYS A 70 -4.38 -8.51 10.43
CA LYS A 70 -5.22 -7.82 11.43
C LYS A 70 -5.26 -6.29 11.20
N TYR A 71 -4.13 -5.68 10.88
CA TYR A 71 -4.01 -4.22 10.75
C TYR A 71 -4.27 -3.68 9.33
N LYS A 72 -4.10 -4.50 8.30
CA LYS A 72 -4.33 -4.12 6.90
C LYS A 72 -5.73 -3.51 6.64
N PRO A 73 -6.86 -4.10 7.07
CA PRO A 73 -8.18 -3.54 6.80
C PRO A 73 -8.42 -2.19 7.50
N GLN A 74 -7.76 -1.93 8.62
CA GLN A 74 -7.82 -0.63 9.31
C GLN A 74 -7.08 0.46 8.52
N MET A 75 -6.05 0.07 7.77
CA MET A 75 -5.21 0.98 6.98
C MET A 75 -5.85 1.39 5.65
N GLN A 76 -6.55 0.47 4.99
CA GLN A 76 -7.14 0.66 3.67
C GLN A 76 -8.00 1.93 3.53
N PRO A 77 -9.02 2.16 4.38
CA PRO A 77 -9.87 3.34 4.25
C PRO A 77 -9.09 4.65 4.45
N ILE A 78 -8.11 4.67 5.36
CA ILE A 78 -7.27 5.86 5.58
C ILE A 78 -6.39 6.14 4.36
N MET A 79 -5.87 5.09 3.70
CA MET A 79 -5.10 5.24 2.46
C MET A 79 -5.94 5.80 1.33
N GLU A 80 -7.18 5.32 1.18
CA GLU A 80 -8.14 5.80 0.17
C GLU A 80 -8.51 7.26 0.43
N ASN A 81 -8.89 7.60 1.66
CA ASN A 81 -9.20 8.97 2.08
C ASN A 81 -8.01 9.90 1.87
N LEU A 82 -6.79 9.45 2.16
CA LEU A 82 -5.58 10.25 1.94
C LEU A 82 -5.30 10.46 0.44
N ARG A 83 -5.62 9.47 -0.41
CA ARG A 83 -5.50 9.61 -1.86
C ARG A 83 -6.50 10.63 -2.39
N GLN A 84 -7.76 10.55 -1.98
CA GLN A 84 -8.80 11.52 -2.34
C GLN A 84 -8.43 12.92 -1.85
N ALA A 85 -8.01 13.06 -0.59
CA ALA A 85 -7.61 14.34 -0.02
C ALA A 85 -6.43 14.98 -0.76
N LYS A 86 -5.51 14.17 -1.32
CA LYS A 86 -4.44 14.68 -2.17
C LYS A 86 -4.94 15.14 -3.54
N GLN A 87 -5.95 14.48 -4.12
CA GLN A 87 -6.56 14.90 -5.38
C GLN A 87 -7.31 16.23 -5.19
N GLU A 88 -8.11 16.35 -4.14
CA GLU A 88 -8.78 17.60 -3.73
C GLU A 88 -7.75 18.73 -3.55
N MET A 89 -6.65 18.48 -2.83
CA MET A 89 -5.58 19.47 -2.67
C MET A 89 -4.98 19.92 -4.00
N ARG A 90 -4.81 19.03 -4.97
CA ARG A 90 -4.31 19.40 -6.31
C ARG A 90 -5.31 20.30 -7.03
N GLN A 91 -6.60 19.98 -6.97
CA GLN A 91 -7.66 20.80 -7.57
C GLN A 91 -7.74 22.19 -6.94
N LEU A 92 -7.70 22.29 -5.60
CA LEU A 92 -7.69 23.57 -4.88
C LEU A 92 -6.53 24.46 -5.33
N LYS A 93 -5.34 23.86 -5.53
CA LYS A 93 -4.16 24.59 -6.02
C LYS A 93 -4.28 25.03 -7.48
N THR A 94 -4.94 24.24 -8.33
CA THR A 94 -5.16 24.59 -9.75
C THR A 94 -6.24 25.68 -9.90
N ASN A 95 -7.25 25.69 -9.04
CA ASN A 95 -8.42 26.56 -9.15
C ASN A 95 -8.27 27.89 -8.37
N ASN A 96 -7.05 28.28 -7.98
CA ASN A 96 -6.77 29.47 -7.16
C ASN A 96 -7.64 29.56 -5.89
N ALA A 97 -7.83 28.43 -5.19
CA ALA A 97 -8.59 28.40 -3.94
C ALA A 97 -7.96 29.31 -2.87
N SER A 98 -8.78 29.77 -1.93
CA SER A 98 -8.34 30.61 -0.81
C SER A 98 -7.29 29.90 0.06
N ALA A 99 -6.47 30.70 0.75
CA ALA A 99 -5.49 30.19 1.71
C ALA A 99 -6.14 29.31 2.80
N ASP A 100 -7.34 29.68 3.27
CA ASP A 100 -8.07 28.94 4.29
C ASP A 100 -8.51 27.56 3.80
N GLN A 101 -9.03 27.46 2.57
CA GLN A 101 -9.40 26.17 1.96
C GLN A 101 -8.17 25.26 1.82
N ILE A 102 -7.03 25.82 1.42
CA ILE A 102 -5.77 25.08 1.34
C ILE A 102 -5.34 24.63 2.74
N ALA A 103 -5.40 25.50 3.75
CA ALA A 103 -5.01 25.18 5.12
C ALA A 103 -5.87 24.05 5.71
N GLN A 104 -7.20 24.13 5.57
CA GLN A 104 -8.14 23.10 6.01
C GLN A 104 -7.83 21.75 5.34
N GLN A 105 -7.59 21.75 4.03
CA GLN A 105 -7.26 20.52 3.31
C GLN A 105 -5.89 19.94 3.73
N GLN A 106 -4.92 20.79 4.06
CA GLN A 106 -3.65 20.36 4.65
C GLN A 106 -3.87 19.69 6.02
N GLN A 107 -4.69 20.28 6.88
CA GLN A 107 -5.02 19.72 8.19
C GLN A 107 -5.71 18.35 8.06
N LYS A 108 -6.67 18.19 7.15
CA LYS A 108 -7.31 16.89 6.83
C LYS A 108 -6.26 15.83 6.46
N MET A 109 -5.34 16.16 5.55
CA MET A 109 -4.27 15.24 5.18
C MET A 109 -3.31 14.93 6.33
N GLN A 110 -3.01 15.89 7.20
CA GLN A 110 -2.15 15.67 8.38
C GLN A 110 -2.83 14.71 9.38
N GLY A 111 -4.13 14.89 9.64
CA GLY A 111 -4.91 13.99 10.49
C GLY A 111 -4.90 12.55 9.97
N LEU A 112 -5.16 12.34 8.68
CA LEU A 112 -5.13 11.02 8.05
C LEU A 112 -3.73 10.37 8.12
N LYS A 113 -2.66 11.16 7.93
CA LYS A 113 -1.28 10.68 8.08
C LYS A 113 -0.99 10.26 9.52
N LYS A 114 -1.48 11.02 10.51
CA LYS A 114 -1.34 10.69 11.93
C LYS A 114 -2.05 9.38 12.27
N GLN A 115 -3.30 9.21 11.87
CA GLN A 115 -4.04 7.95 12.07
C GLN A 115 -3.29 6.74 11.48
N MET A 116 -2.75 6.91 10.27
CA MET A 116 -1.91 5.90 9.62
C MET A 116 -0.62 5.60 10.40
N GLN A 117 0.00 6.61 11.02
CA GLN A 117 1.17 6.44 11.87
C GLN A 117 0.82 5.71 13.17
N ASP A 118 -0.32 6.02 13.78
CA ASP A 118 -0.76 5.41 15.03
C ASP A 118 -1.01 3.90 14.82
N ILE A 119 -1.70 3.51 13.74
CA ILE A 119 -1.91 2.10 13.38
C ILE A 119 -0.58 1.38 13.08
N LYS A 120 0.34 2.05 12.34
CA LYS A 120 1.67 1.47 12.08
C LYS A 120 2.46 1.27 13.36
N SER A 121 2.36 2.19 14.31
CA SER A 121 3.05 2.09 15.61
C SER A 121 2.49 0.91 16.41
N ALA A 122 1.17 0.76 16.46
CA ALA A 122 0.52 -0.38 17.11
C ALA A 122 0.95 -1.72 16.50
N SER A 123 0.87 -1.84 15.17
CA SER A 123 1.33 -3.03 14.44
C SER A 123 2.80 -3.35 14.71
N MET A 124 3.68 -2.34 14.70
CA MET A 124 5.10 -2.52 14.98
C MET A 124 5.38 -2.94 16.43
N SER A 125 4.56 -2.49 17.38
CA SER A 125 4.66 -2.90 18.79
C SER A 125 4.30 -4.38 18.95
N GLU A 126 3.20 -4.83 18.33
CA GLU A 126 2.81 -6.25 18.35
C GLU A 126 3.85 -7.14 17.66
N ILE A 127 4.41 -6.70 16.51
CA ILE A 127 5.49 -7.43 15.84
C ILE A 127 6.71 -7.56 16.76
N ARG A 128 7.12 -6.47 17.42
CA ARG A 128 8.27 -6.48 18.32
C ARG A 128 8.12 -7.49 19.46
N ALA A 129 6.90 -7.63 20.00
CA ALA A 129 6.61 -8.58 21.07
C ALA A 129 6.77 -10.06 20.66
N LYS A 130 6.84 -10.37 19.35
CA LYS A 130 7.10 -11.71 18.81
C LYS A 130 8.58 -12.01 18.55
N LEU A 131 9.44 -11.02 18.74
CA LEU A 131 10.88 -11.12 18.49
C LEU A 131 11.63 -11.47 19.79
N THR A 132 12.72 -12.23 19.65
CA THR A 132 13.68 -12.42 20.75
C THR A 132 14.39 -11.12 21.10
N THR A 133 15.01 -11.03 22.28
CA THR A 133 15.76 -9.84 22.71
C THR A 133 16.80 -9.40 21.69
N GLU A 134 17.57 -10.33 21.12
CA GLU A 134 18.57 -10.05 20.09
C GLU A 134 17.94 -9.53 18.79
N GLN A 135 16.83 -10.14 18.35
CA GLN A 135 16.09 -9.69 17.17
C GLN A 135 15.46 -8.31 17.38
N GLN A 136 15.02 -7.98 18.60
CA GLN A 136 14.51 -6.64 18.93
C GLN A 136 15.59 -5.57 18.82
N ALA A 137 16.81 -5.85 19.30
CA ALA A 137 17.93 -4.92 19.17
C ALA A 137 18.23 -4.63 17.69
N LYS A 138 18.33 -5.67 16.86
CA LYS A 138 18.52 -5.53 15.41
C LYS A 138 17.36 -4.79 14.73
N PHE A 139 16.13 -5.06 15.16
CA PHE A 139 14.95 -4.39 14.64
C PHE A 139 14.95 -2.89 14.93
N ASP A 140 15.38 -2.49 16.12
CA ASP A 140 15.48 -1.08 16.51
C ASP A 140 16.60 -0.36 15.76
N GLU A 141 17.76 -0.99 15.60
CA GLU A 141 18.86 -0.45 14.78
C GLU A 141 18.40 -0.19 13.34
N MET A 142 17.70 -1.15 12.72
CA MET A 142 17.15 -0.98 11.38
C MET A 142 16.16 0.19 11.30
N LYS A 143 15.34 0.42 12.33
CA LYS A 143 14.43 1.58 12.38
C LYS A 143 15.19 2.89 12.45
N GLN A 144 16.22 2.96 13.30
CA GLN A 144 17.06 4.15 13.44
C GLN A 144 17.77 4.47 12.12
N ASN A 145 18.38 3.47 11.46
CA ASN A 145 19.04 3.63 10.17
C ASN A 145 18.05 4.11 9.09
N ARG A 146 16.83 3.56 9.06
CA ARG A 146 15.78 4.03 8.15
C ARG A 146 15.39 5.49 8.42
N GLN A 147 15.34 5.91 9.69
CA GLN A 147 15.03 7.28 10.06
C GLN A 147 16.16 8.24 9.67
N ALA A 148 17.41 7.87 9.91
CA ALA A 148 18.59 8.64 9.51
C ALA A 148 18.64 8.83 7.98
N ASN A 149 18.43 7.75 7.22
CA ASN A 149 18.41 7.81 5.76
C ASN A 149 17.30 8.73 5.23
N ARG A 150 16.12 8.76 5.87
CA ARG A 150 15.05 9.71 5.52
C ARG A 150 15.44 11.16 5.78
N ARG A 151 16.13 11.45 6.88
CA ARG A 151 16.63 12.80 7.19
C ARG A 151 17.66 13.25 6.14
N ASN A 152 18.60 12.38 5.82
CA ASN A 152 19.66 12.65 4.85
C ASN A 152 19.10 12.91 3.44
N TYR A 153 18.10 12.14 3.00
CA TYR A 153 17.43 12.35 1.72
C TYR A 153 16.65 13.67 1.66
N THR A 154 16.00 14.05 2.78
CA THR A 154 15.26 15.33 2.87
C THR A 154 16.18 16.55 2.88
N GLY A 155 17.38 16.42 3.48
CA GLY A 155 18.40 17.48 3.49
C GLY A 155 19.04 17.73 2.13
N LYS A 156 19.34 16.66 1.37
CA LYS A 156 20.01 16.78 0.05
C LYS A 156 19.16 17.48 -1.02
N ASN A 157 17.84 17.30 -1.00
CA ASN A 157 16.94 17.95 -1.97
C ASN A 157 16.61 19.42 -1.63
N ARG A 158 16.85 19.89 -0.41
CA ARG A 158 16.67 21.32 -0.06
C ARG A 158 17.85 22.20 -0.48
N GLY A 159 19.04 21.64 -0.61
CA GLY A 159 20.24 22.39 -1.01
C GLY A 159 20.30 22.76 -2.50
N GLN A 160 19.47 22.14 -3.36
CA GLN A 160 19.46 22.40 -4.81
C GLN A 160 18.35 23.35 -5.28
N GLN A 161 17.50 23.84 -4.38
CA GLN A 161 16.48 24.86 -4.67
C GLN A 161 16.72 26.11 -3.82
N SER A 162 17.90 26.72 -3.94
CA SER A 162 18.05 28.15 -3.62
C SER A 162 17.89 28.92 -4.94
N PRO A 163 16.88 29.79 -5.10
CA PRO A 163 16.89 30.72 -6.22
C PRO A 163 18.10 31.64 -6.05
N ALA A 164 18.91 31.76 -7.11
CA ALA A 164 19.95 32.77 -7.17
C ALA A 164 19.32 34.13 -6.82
N ALA A 165 19.89 34.82 -5.83
CA ALA A 165 19.51 36.18 -5.51
C ALA A 165 19.62 37.05 -6.77
N PRO A 166 18.65 37.95 -7.06
CA PRO A 166 18.82 38.88 -8.16
C PRO A 166 20.03 39.76 -7.86
N THR A 167 21.06 39.64 -8.68
CA THR A 167 22.15 40.61 -8.75
C THR A 167 21.55 41.94 -9.18
N GLN A 168 21.18 42.78 -8.22
CA GLN A 168 21.08 44.20 -8.42
C GLN A 168 22.49 44.77 -8.28
N SER A 169 23.05 45.26 -9.39
CA SER A 169 24.20 46.16 -9.37
C SER A 169 24.16 47.03 -10.61
N LEU A 170 23.63 48.24 -10.37
CA LEU A 170 23.88 49.56 -10.97
C LEU A 170 24.31 49.65 -12.44
#